data_AF-E4RVD4-F1
#
_entry.id   AF-E4RVD4-F1
#
_cell.length_a   1.000
_cell.length_b   1.000
_cell.length_c   1.000
_cell.angle_alpha   90.00
_cell.angle_beta   90.00
_cell.angle_gamma   90.00
#
_symmetry.space_group_name_H-M   'P 1'
#
loop_
_entity.id
_entity.type
_entity.pdbx_description
1 polymer ?
#
loop_
_entity_poly.entity_id
_entity_poly.type
_entity_poly.pdbx_seq_one_letter_code
_entity_poly.pdbx_strand_id
1 'polypeptide(L)' 'MSEIIIKIFGSIYIYLTDFIINLANITGGSYYELNFLFFCVLYPLIFLTSIVYFLVQKLRLYKVKRKVKR' A
#
# COMPACT_ATOMS: atom_id res chain seq x y z
N MET A 1 24.94 -4.29 8.49
CA MET A 1 23.78 -4.45 7.57
C MET A 1 22.45 -4.37 8.31
N SER A 2 22.30 -5.07 9.45
CA SER A 2 21.14 -4.95 10.36
C SER A 2 20.88 -3.53 10.86
N GLU A 3 21.91 -2.79 11.26
CA GLU A 3 21.76 -1.43 11.80
C GLU A 3 21.19 -0.42 10.79
N ILE A 4 21.59 -0.53 9.51
CA ILE A 4 21.07 0.34 8.44
C ILE A 4 19.59 0.06 8.21
N ILE A 5 19.21 -1.23 8.20
CA ILE A 5 17.81 -1.65 8.07
C ILE A 5 16.99 -1.07 9.23
N ILE A 6 17.43 -1.25 10.48
CA ILE A 6 16.74 -0.71 11.65
C ILE A 6 16.58 0.80 11.56
N LYS A 7 17.62 1.53 11.13
CA LYS A 7 17.57 2.99 10.99
C LYS A 7 16.57 3.43 9.92
N ILE A 8 16.56 2.78 8.76
CA ILE A 8 15.63 3.11 7.66
C ILE A 8 14.19 2.82 8.09
N PHE A 9 13.91 1.63 8.62
CA PHE A 9 12.57 1.26 9.06
C PHE A 9 12.10 2.13 10.23
N GLY A 10 12.99 2.47 11.17
CA GLY A 10 12.69 3.40 12.25
C GLY A 10 12.32 4.79 11.74
N SER A 11 13.09 5.36 10.82
CA SER A 11 12.78 6.67 10.22
C SER A 11 11.45 6.66 9.45
N ILE A 12 11.17 5.61 8.69
CA ILE A 12 9.90 5.46 7.96
C ILE A 12 8.73 5.35 8.94
N TYR A 13 8.89 4.55 9.99
CA TYR A 13 7.85 4.39 11.02
C TYR A 13 7.51 5.71 11.71
N ILE A 14 8.53 6.49 12.09
CA ILE A 14 8.33 7.83 12.70
C ILE A 14 7.60 8.74 11.73
N TYR A 15 8.05 8.83 10.48
CA TYR A 15 7.42 9.67 9.46
C TYR A 15 5.94 9.30 9.22
N LEU A 16 5.65 8.00 9.10
CA LEU A 16 4.27 7.53 8.91
C LEU A 16 3.40 7.81 10.13
N THR A 17 3.96 7.68 11.34
CA THR A 17 3.26 7.99 12.58
C THR A 17 2.91 9.47 12.66
N ASP A 18 3.87 10.36 12.37
CA ASP A 18 3.66 11.81 12.34
C ASP A 18 2.63 12.21 11.28
N PHE A 19 2.65 11.55 10.11
CA PHE A 19 1.64 11.74 9.08
C PHE A 19 0.24 11.40 9.58
N ILE A 20 0.04 10.25 10.23
CA ILE A 20 -1.27 9.83 10.74
C ILE A 20 -1.75 10.78 11.86
N ILE A 21 -0.85 11.23 12.74
CA ILE A 21 -1.20 12.19 13.80
C ILE A 21 -1.65 13.53 13.19
N ASN A 22 -0.91 14.05 12.22
CA ASN A 22 -1.28 15.31 11.57
C ASN A 22 -2.60 15.16 10.78
N LEU A 23 -2.82 14.02 10.14
CA LEU A 23 -4.07 13.72 9.47
C LEU A 23 -5.23 13.63 10.46
N ALA A 24 -5.03 13.04 11.64
CA ALA A 24 -6.01 12.99 12.73
C ALA A 24 -6.41 14.42 13.15
N ASN A 25 -5.41 15.29 13.36
CA ASN A 25 -5.63 16.69 13.71
C ASN A 25 -6.42 17.46 12.64
N ILE A 26 -6.12 17.23 11.35
CA ILE A 26 -6.80 17.91 10.23
C ILE A 26 -8.23 17.39 10.04
N THR A 27 -8.43 16.09 10.16
CA THR A 27 -9.74 15.45 9.95
C THR A 27 -10.64 15.47 11.19
N GLY A 28 -10.11 15.86 12.35
CA GLY A 28 -10.79 15.79 13.63
C GLY A 28 -11.00 14.35 14.14
N GLY A 29 -10.39 13.36 13.50
CA GLY A 29 -10.51 11.94 13.85
C GLY A 29 -9.52 11.51 14.94
N SER A 30 -9.70 10.30 15.48
CA SER A 30 -8.75 9.72 16.42
C SER A 30 -7.54 9.09 15.70
N TYR A 31 -6.35 9.22 16.30
CA TYR A 31 -5.13 8.53 15.85
C TYR A 31 -5.35 7.02 15.66
N TYR A 32 -6.12 6.38 16.55
CA TYR A 32 -6.40 4.95 16.48
C TYR A 32 -7.32 4.58 15.31
N GLU A 33 -8.31 5.41 15.02
CA GLU A 33 -9.24 5.20 13.91
C GLU A 33 -8.53 5.31 12.57
N LEU A 34 -7.69 6.34 12.40
CA LEU A 34 -6.89 6.49 11.19
C LEU A 34 -5.87 5.35 11.06
N ASN A 35 -5.16 4.98 12.14
CA ASN A 35 -4.28 3.81 12.11
C ASN A 35 -5.00 2.55 11.61
N PHE A 36 -6.19 2.28 12.15
CA PHE A 36 -7.00 1.15 11.71
C PHE A 36 -7.35 1.26 10.22
N LEU A 37 -7.81 2.44 9.77
CA LEU A 37 -8.15 2.67 8.38
C LEU A 37 -6.95 2.42 7.44
N PHE A 38 -5.77 2.94 7.75
CA PHE A 38 -4.60 2.78 6.89
C PHE A 38 -4.08 1.33 6.87
N PHE A 39 -3.87 0.74 8.04
CA PHE A 39 -3.19 -0.56 8.15
C PHE A 39 -4.13 -1.76 7.98
N CYS A 40 -5.37 -1.68 8.47
CA CYS A 40 -6.31 -2.79 8.43
C CYS A 40 -7.28 -2.72 7.24
N VAL A 41 -7.50 -1.55 6.65
CA VAL A 41 -8.45 -1.39 5.53
C VAL A 41 -7.73 -1.05 4.22
N LEU A 42 -7.05 0.09 4.15
CA LEU A 42 -6.42 0.57 2.92
C LEU A 42 -5.29 -0.35 2.45
N TYR A 43 -4.40 -0.76 3.34
CA TYR A 43 -3.27 -1.61 2.95
C TYR A 43 -3.71 -2.97 2.37
N PRO A 44 -4.61 -3.75 3.03
CA PRO A 44 -5.16 -4.97 2.43
C PRO A 44 -5.93 -4.72 1.14
N LEU A 45 -6.66 -3.60 1.04
CA LEU A 45 -7.42 -3.25 -0.17
C LEU A 45 -6.49 -2.95 -1.36
N ILE A 46 -5.43 -2.17 -1.15
CA ILE A 46 -4.41 -1.88 -2.17
C ILE A 46 -3.73 -3.18 -2.60
N PHE A 47 -3.42 -4.06 -1.65
CA PHE A 47 -2.81 -5.36 -1.94
C PHE A 47 -3.74 -6.23 -2.81
N LEU A 48 -5.01 -6.35 -2.43
CA LEU A 48 -6.00 -7.14 -3.15
C LEU A 48 -6.25 -6.58 -4.56
N THR A 49 -6.43 -5.26 -4.69
CA THR A 49 -6.63 -4.61 -5.99
C THR A 49 -5.41 -4.75 -6.89
N SER A 50 -4.19 -4.72 -6.34
CA SER A 50 -2.96 -4.95 -7.10
C SER A 50 -2.88 -6.38 -7.66
N ILE A 51 -3.31 -7.38 -6.88
CA ILE A 51 -3.39 -8.78 -7.36
C ILE A 51 -4.39 -8.89 -8.51
N VAL A 52 -5.59 -8.33 -8.33
CA VAL A 52 -6.63 -8.36 -9.37
C VAL A 52 -6.14 -7.65 -10.64
N TYR A 53 -5.54 -6.47 -10.49
CA TYR A 53 -4.96 -5.72 -11.60
C TYR A 53 -3.92 -6.55 -12.35
N PHE A 54 -2.99 -7.19 -11.63
CA PHE A 54 -1.98 -8.04 -12.24
C PHE A 54 -2.62 -9.20 -13.04
N LEU A 55 -3.63 -9.87 -12.50
CA LEU A 55 -4.32 -10.96 -13.20
C LEU A 55 -5.01 -10.46 -14.48
N VAL A 56 -5.70 -9.32 -14.42
CA VAL A 56 -6.35 -8.71 -15.59
C VAL A 56 -5.32 -8.38 -16.68
N GLN A 57 -4.19 -7.79 -16.30
CA GLN A 57 -3.13 -7.42 -17.24
C GLN A 57 -2.45 -8.66 -17.84
N LYS A 58 -2.25 -9.73 -17.05
CA LYS A 58 -1.74 -11.01 -17.52
C LYS A 58 -2.67 -11.66 -18.55
N LEU A 59 -3.98 -11.65 -18.30
CA LEU A 59 -4.99 -12.17 -19.24
C LEU A 59 -5.04 -11.35 -20.53
N ARG A 60 -4.97 -10.01 -20.44
CA ARG A 60 -4.90 -9.12 -21.60
C ARG A 60 -3.65 -9.41 -22.44
N LEU A 61 -2.48 -9.53 -21.80
CA LEU A 61 -1.23 -9.84 -22.47
C LEU A 61 -1.29 -11.19 -23.22
N TYR A 62 -1.88 -12.21 -22.58
CA TYR A 62 -2.05 -13.52 -23.21
C TYR A 62 -2.92 -13.44 -24.48
N LYS A 63 -4.03 -12.68 -24.44
CA LYS A 63 -4.89 -12.47 -25.61
C LYS A 63 -4.15 -11.76 -26.75
N VAL A 64 -3.35 -10.73 -26.45
CA VAL A 64 -2.54 -10.01 -27.45
C VAL A 64 -1.51 -10.94 -28.09
N LYS A 65 -0.73 -11.68 -27.27
CA LYS A 65 0.28 -12.63 -27.79
C LYS A 65 -0.34 -13.71 -28.70
N ARG A 66 -1.54 -14.20 -28.37
CA ARG A 66 -2.25 -15.18 -29.20
C ARG A 66 -2.73 -14.60 -30.54
N LYS A 67 -3.09 -13.31 -30.60
CA LYS A 67 -3.43 -12.63 -31.85
C LYS A 67 -2.22 -12.40 -32.75
N VAL A 68 -1.06 -12.07 -32.18
CA VAL A 68 0.18 -11.82 -32.95
C VAL A 68 0.78 -13.10 -33.53
N LYS A 69 0.56 -14.26 -32.90
CA LYS A 69 1.10 -15.55 -33.36
C LYS A 69 0.22 -16.26 -34.42
N ARG A 70 -0.99 -15.74 -34.72
CA ARG A 70 -1.86 -16.20 -35.80
C ARG A 70 -1.68 -15.29 -37.00
#